data_AF-A0AAE3KI96-F1
#
_entry.id   AF-A0AAE3KI96-F1
#
_cell.length_a   1.000
_cell.length_b   1.000
_cell.length_c   1.000
_cell.angle_alpha   90.00
_cell.angle_beta   90.00
_cell.angle_gamma   90.00
#
_symmetry.space_group_name_H-M   'P 1'
#
loop_
_entity.id
_entity.type
_entity.pdbx_description
1 polymer ?
#
loop_
_entity_poly.entity_id
_entity_poly.type
_entity_poly.pdbx_seq_one_letter_code
_entity_poly.pdbx_strand_id
1 'polypeptide(L)'
;MNSKRSVWTGWKLGSIGLGTLGLLGLPAAAFGGVLITATIDGNDCSGFFGQGFRSCQIFNAGDEGDVKISPVIAKYDVEEDEWETNSALYPNIDGSEFSFGTGSEGTWNYTPGDGDPGVRFWAAKGGNFFNLFWVVGEDEAGLCDGSGVSLLTLDCLNAAQVVTSGSWITPTNPNNGNLTGLSHLTFYNEKAATKVPEPATLGMLGLGLLGLAAATRRRRSK
;
A
#
# COMPACT_ATOMS: atom_id res chain seq x y z
N MET A 1 -25.89 23.76 -75.19
CA MET A 1 -26.93 22.99 -75.89
C MET A 1 -26.61 21.50 -75.78
N ASN A 2 -27.64 20.68 -75.53
CA ASN A 2 -27.68 19.21 -75.32
C ASN A 2 -27.07 18.71 -74.00
N SER A 3 -27.83 18.43 -72.93
CA SER A 3 -28.94 17.46 -72.73
C SER A 3 -28.56 16.03 -73.09
N LYS A 4 -28.30 15.19 -72.08
CA LYS A 4 -28.96 13.87 -71.87
C LYS A 4 -28.97 13.49 -70.39
N ARG A 5 -30.17 13.22 -69.88
CA ARG A 5 -30.46 12.54 -68.61
C ARG A 5 -30.26 11.03 -68.79
N SER A 6 -29.89 10.34 -67.72
CA SER A 6 -30.17 8.91 -67.54
C SER A 6 -30.45 8.65 -66.07
N VAL A 7 -31.69 8.25 -65.81
CA VAL A 7 -32.26 7.80 -64.54
C VAL A 7 -32.03 6.30 -64.43
N TRP A 8 -31.53 5.81 -63.30
CA TRP A 8 -31.73 4.43 -62.87
C TRP A 8 -32.09 4.37 -61.38
N THR A 9 -33.33 3.96 -61.15
CA THR A 9 -33.92 3.39 -59.94
C THR A 9 -33.06 2.19 -59.47
N GLY A 10 -32.62 2.09 -58.22
CA GLY A 10 -33.40 1.70 -57.06
C GLY A 10 -33.13 0.23 -56.72
N TRP A 11 -32.82 -0.10 -55.46
CA TRP A 11 -33.41 -1.21 -54.69
C TRP A 11 -32.69 -1.47 -53.34
N LYS A 12 -33.54 -1.59 -52.31
CA LYS A 12 -33.47 -2.41 -51.09
C LYS A 12 -32.50 -2.01 -49.96
N LEU A 13 -33.12 -1.29 -49.01
CA LEU A 13 -32.86 -1.33 -47.57
C LEU A 13 -32.78 -2.79 -47.07
N GLY A 14 -31.62 -3.17 -46.54
CA GLY A 14 -31.43 -4.33 -45.69
C GLY A 14 -31.07 -3.84 -44.28
N SER A 15 -32.06 -3.79 -43.40
CA SER A 15 -31.87 -3.48 -41.99
C SER A 15 -31.25 -4.69 -41.28
N ILE A 16 -29.96 -4.62 -40.97
CA ILE A 16 -29.32 -5.57 -40.04
C ILE A 16 -29.28 -4.88 -38.68
N GLY A 17 -30.16 -5.32 -37.79
CA GLY A 17 -30.11 -4.94 -36.38
C GLY A 17 -28.88 -5.55 -35.74
N LEU A 18 -27.89 -4.72 -35.37
CA LEU A 18 -26.93 -5.06 -34.33
C LEU A 18 -27.53 -4.58 -33.01
N GLY A 19 -28.01 -5.52 -32.21
CA GLY A 19 -28.27 -5.29 -30.80
C GLY A 19 -26.94 -4.99 -30.11
N THR A 20 -26.76 -3.74 -29.69
CA THR A 20 -25.69 -3.38 -28.76
C THR A 20 -26.00 -3.99 -27.41
N LEU A 21 -25.25 -5.07 -27.14
CA LEU A 21 -25.06 -5.67 -25.83
C LEU A 21 -24.79 -4.55 -24.82
N GLY A 22 -25.68 -4.36 -23.85
CA GLY A 22 -25.48 -3.39 -22.78
C GLY A 22 -24.23 -3.79 -22.00
N LEU A 23 -23.21 -2.93 -22.00
CA LEU A 23 -22.16 -2.98 -21.00
C LEU A 23 -22.83 -2.75 -19.64
N LEU A 24 -23.03 -3.82 -18.89
CA LEU A 24 -23.22 -3.73 -17.45
C LEU A 24 -21.92 -3.17 -16.88
N GLY A 25 -21.88 -1.87 -16.65
CA GLY A 25 -20.80 -1.23 -15.89
C GLY A 25 -20.75 -1.91 -14.53
N LEU A 26 -19.67 -2.63 -14.26
CA LEU A 26 -19.36 -3.08 -12.90
C LEU A 26 -19.24 -1.82 -12.04
N PRO A 27 -19.92 -1.76 -10.87
CA PRO A 27 -19.67 -0.67 -9.95
C PRO A 27 -18.20 -0.75 -9.52
N ALA A 28 -17.41 0.27 -9.87
CA ALA A 28 -16.17 0.51 -9.16
C ALA A 28 -16.56 0.68 -7.69
N ALA A 29 -16.18 -0.25 -6.83
CA ALA A 29 -16.32 -0.05 -5.40
C ALA A 29 -15.50 1.20 -5.07
N ALA A 30 -16.19 2.30 -4.77
CA ALA A 30 -15.55 3.47 -4.21
C ALA A 30 -15.10 3.05 -2.81
N PHE A 31 -13.82 2.74 -2.66
CA PHE A 31 -13.22 2.59 -1.34
C PHE A 31 -13.32 3.94 -0.64
N GLY A 32 -14.08 4.00 0.47
CA GLY A 32 -14.13 5.19 1.31
C GLY A 32 -12.80 5.29 2.07
N GLY A 33 -11.99 6.28 1.74
CA GLY A 33 -10.71 6.48 2.38
C GLY A 33 -9.85 7.56 1.74
N VAL A 34 -8.82 7.96 2.47
CA VAL A 34 -7.86 8.97 2.05
C VAL A 34 -6.54 8.28 1.70
N LEU A 35 -6.03 8.54 0.49
CA LEU A 35 -4.70 8.08 0.09
C LEU A 35 -3.64 8.94 0.77
N ILE A 36 -2.79 8.29 1.56
CA ILE A 36 -1.61 8.90 2.16
C ILE A 36 -0.38 8.56 1.31
N THR A 37 0.54 9.51 1.18
CA THR A 37 1.79 9.33 0.44
C THR A 37 2.97 9.87 1.23
N ALA A 38 4.00 9.04 1.42
CA ALA A 38 5.27 9.43 2.01
C ALA A 38 6.42 9.25 1.01
N THR A 39 7.05 10.36 0.62
CA THR A 39 8.29 10.32 -0.17
C THR A 39 9.49 10.12 0.75
N ILE A 40 10.30 9.12 0.47
CA ILE A 40 11.43 8.68 1.31
C ILE A 40 12.68 8.56 0.44
N ASP A 41 13.82 9.00 0.99
CA ASP A 41 15.13 8.93 0.34
C ASP A 41 15.73 7.52 0.41
N GLY A 42 16.41 7.12 -0.66
CA GLY A 42 17.04 5.84 -0.83
C GLY A 42 16.18 4.78 -1.51
N ASN A 43 16.58 3.52 -1.29
CA ASN A 43 15.85 2.34 -1.74
C ASN A 43 14.91 1.85 -0.63
N ASP A 44 13.82 1.20 -1.01
CA ASP A 44 12.89 0.57 -0.07
C ASP A 44 13.52 -0.68 0.58
N CYS A 45 13.55 -1.83 -0.11
CA CYS A 45 13.91 -3.12 0.48
C CYS A 45 15.41 -3.38 0.55
N SER A 46 16.22 -2.71 -0.25
CA SER A 46 17.68 -2.74 -0.15
C SER A 46 18.25 -1.56 0.66
N GLY A 47 17.40 -0.76 1.28
CA GLY A 47 17.79 0.43 2.05
C GLY A 47 16.93 0.65 3.29
N PHE A 48 15.91 1.49 3.15
CA PHE A 48 15.14 2.04 4.27
C PHE A 48 14.41 0.97 5.07
N PHE A 49 13.69 0.06 4.41
CA PHE A 49 12.86 -0.98 5.05
C PHE A 49 13.57 -2.32 5.28
N GLY A 50 14.85 -2.44 4.89
CA GLY A 50 15.58 -3.68 5.05
C GLY A 50 16.93 -3.70 4.34
N GLN A 51 17.61 -4.83 4.47
CA GLN A 51 18.89 -5.12 3.82
C GLN A 51 18.72 -6.32 2.88
N GLY A 52 17.67 -6.27 2.05
CA GLY A 52 17.27 -7.33 1.14
C GLY A 52 15.77 -7.59 1.17
N PHE A 53 15.25 -8.13 0.07
CA PHE A 53 13.82 -8.34 -0.13
C PHE A 53 13.19 -9.21 0.96
N ARG A 54 13.74 -10.39 1.28
CA ARG A 54 13.14 -11.32 2.26
C ARG A 54 12.96 -10.77 3.68
N SER A 55 13.76 -9.78 4.08
CA SER A 55 13.70 -9.15 5.40
C SER A 55 13.02 -7.77 5.38
N CYS A 56 12.58 -7.33 4.20
CA CYS A 56 11.97 -6.03 3.99
C CYS A 56 10.62 -5.93 4.70
N GLN A 57 10.46 -4.88 5.51
CA GLN A 57 9.21 -4.61 6.21
C GLN A 57 9.06 -3.13 6.53
N ILE A 58 7.82 -2.65 6.48
CA ILE A 58 7.47 -1.34 7.02
C ILE A 58 7.56 -1.42 8.53
N PHE A 59 8.19 -0.42 9.13
CA PHE A 59 8.32 -0.27 10.57
C PHE A 59 8.03 1.18 10.98
N ASN A 60 7.64 1.35 12.24
CA ASN A 60 7.72 2.62 12.92
C ASN A 60 9.04 2.65 13.72
N ALA A 61 9.88 3.64 13.45
CA ALA A 61 11.09 3.88 14.23
C ALA A 61 10.71 4.47 15.60
N GLY A 62 11.15 3.85 16.68
CA GLY A 62 10.91 4.31 18.05
C GLY A 62 12.16 4.26 18.90
N ASP A 63 12.16 5.01 20.01
CA ASP A 63 13.30 5.08 20.94
C ASP A 63 13.63 3.73 21.60
N GLU A 64 12.64 2.85 21.70
CA GLU A 64 12.77 1.49 22.26
C GLU A 64 13.04 0.41 21.19
N GLY A 65 13.27 0.84 19.94
CA GLY A 65 13.49 -0.02 18.78
C GLY A 65 12.34 0.01 17.77
N ASP A 66 12.59 -0.60 16.63
CA ASP A 66 11.67 -0.58 15.50
C ASP A 66 10.46 -1.50 15.72
N VAL A 67 9.26 -0.92 15.62
CA VAL A 67 8.01 -1.69 15.64
C VAL A 67 7.69 -2.15 14.24
N LYS A 68 7.81 -3.46 14.02
CA LYS A 68 7.52 -4.12 12.74
C LYS A 68 6.03 -4.09 12.42
N ILE A 69 5.66 -3.47 11.31
CA ILE A 69 4.28 -3.29 10.89
C ILE A 69 3.92 -4.28 9.79
N SER A 70 4.56 -4.20 8.63
CA SER A 70 4.04 -4.85 7.42
C SER A 70 5.17 -5.49 6.62
N PRO A 71 5.27 -6.83 6.58
CA PRO A 71 6.29 -7.52 5.78
C PRO A 71 5.98 -7.43 4.29
N VAL A 72 7.02 -7.49 3.46
CA VAL A 72 6.87 -7.50 2.00
C VAL A 72 6.19 -8.79 1.50
N ILE A 73 5.27 -8.63 0.55
CA ILE A 73 4.58 -9.70 -0.17
C ILE A 73 5.35 -10.01 -1.46
N ALA A 74 5.43 -9.03 -2.35
CA ALA A 74 5.94 -9.15 -3.70
C ALA A 74 6.57 -7.82 -4.16
N LYS A 75 7.50 -7.91 -5.10
CA LYS A 75 8.09 -6.79 -5.83
C LYS A 75 8.14 -7.16 -7.30
N TYR A 76 7.68 -6.25 -8.16
CA TYR A 76 7.89 -6.36 -9.60
C TYR A 76 9.00 -5.40 -10.02
N ASP A 77 10.03 -5.91 -10.66
CA ASP A 77 11.11 -5.14 -11.27
C ASP A 77 10.82 -4.84 -12.74
N VAL A 78 10.79 -3.55 -13.09
CA VAL A 78 10.42 -3.11 -14.44
C VAL A 78 11.54 -3.34 -15.45
N GLU A 79 12.81 -3.29 -15.01
CA GLU A 79 13.95 -3.48 -15.91
C GLU A 79 14.14 -4.96 -16.24
N GLU A 80 13.93 -5.83 -15.24
CA GLU A 80 14.05 -7.27 -15.40
C GLU A 80 12.77 -7.94 -15.93
N ASP A 81 11.61 -7.27 -15.84
CA ASP A 81 10.28 -7.83 -16.15
C ASP A 81 9.98 -9.09 -15.31
N GLU A 82 10.37 -9.03 -14.03
CA GLU A 82 10.36 -10.19 -13.14
C GLU A 82 9.69 -9.87 -11.79
N TRP A 83 9.00 -10.89 -11.26
CA TRP A 83 8.44 -10.89 -9.91
C TRP A 83 9.41 -11.53 -8.93
N GLU A 84 9.69 -10.83 -7.84
CA GLU A 84 10.30 -11.39 -6.64
C GLU A 84 9.20 -11.51 -5.56
N THR A 85 8.93 -12.73 -5.07
CA THR A 85 7.88 -12.98 -4.06
C THR A 85 8.44 -13.56 -2.78
N ASN A 86 7.83 -13.20 -1.64
CA ASN A 86 8.27 -13.65 -0.32
C ASN A 86 7.67 -15.01 0.01
N SER A 87 8.04 -16.03 -0.75
CA SER A 87 7.51 -17.40 -0.65
C SER A 87 7.74 -18.08 0.71
N ALA A 88 8.65 -17.55 1.54
CA ALA A 88 8.83 -18.02 2.91
C ALA A 88 7.67 -17.63 3.84
N LEU A 89 7.00 -16.50 3.56
CA LEU A 89 5.82 -16.04 4.30
C LEU A 89 4.51 -16.34 3.54
N TYR A 90 4.56 -16.25 2.21
CA TYR A 90 3.40 -16.35 1.32
C TYR A 90 3.69 -17.36 0.21
N PRO A 91 3.64 -18.66 0.51
CA PRO A 91 4.08 -19.70 -0.42
C PRO A 91 3.21 -19.83 -1.67
N ASN A 92 1.98 -19.28 -1.65
CA ASN A 92 1.04 -19.34 -2.76
C ASN A 92 1.14 -18.14 -3.71
N ILE A 93 1.86 -17.08 -3.33
CA ILE A 93 1.99 -15.86 -4.14
C ILE A 93 3.10 -16.03 -5.16
N ASP A 94 2.75 -15.90 -6.44
CA ASP A 94 3.69 -15.97 -7.56
C ASP A 94 3.78 -14.68 -8.40
N GLY A 95 2.93 -13.69 -8.13
CA GLY A 95 2.90 -12.40 -8.80
C GLY A 95 1.83 -12.32 -9.90
N SER A 96 1.26 -13.45 -10.33
CA SER A 96 0.18 -13.48 -11.33
C SER A 96 -1.13 -12.89 -10.82
N GLU A 97 -1.27 -12.75 -9.51
CA GLU A 97 -2.42 -12.13 -8.84
C GLU A 97 -2.45 -10.60 -9.03
N PHE A 98 -1.31 -10.01 -9.39
CA PHE A 98 -1.12 -8.57 -9.52
C PHE A 98 -1.15 -8.13 -10.98
N SER A 99 -1.74 -6.96 -11.21
CA SER A 99 -1.75 -6.28 -12.50
C SER A 99 -1.55 -4.79 -12.28
N PHE A 100 -0.74 -4.13 -13.10
CA PHE A 100 -0.47 -2.70 -12.99
C PHE A 100 0.00 -2.16 -14.35
N GLY A 101 -0.13 -0.85 -14.55
CA GLY A 101 0.45 -0.17 -15.72
C GLY A 101 1.95 0.09 -15.53
N THR A 102 2.70 0.26 -16.62
CA THR A 102 4.08 0.77 -16.55
C THR A 102 4.10 2.27 -16.89
N GLY A 103 5.06 3.02 -16.34
CA GLY A 103 5.16 4.46 -16.55
C GLY A 103 5.70 5.19 -15.32
N SER A 104 5.37 6.47 -15.18
CA SER A 104 5.69 7.27 -13.98
C SER A 104 4.51 7.41 -13.02
N GLU A 105 3.33 6.96 -13.42
CA GLU A 105 2.13 6.90 -12.60
C GLU A 105 1.19 5.82 -13.15
N GLY A 106 0.25 5.37 -12.33
CA GLY A 106 -0.75 4.42 -12.75
C GLY A 106 -1.59 3.87 -11.61
N THR A 107 -2.24 2.75 -11.89
CA THR A 107 -2.99 1.97 -10.92
C THR A 107 -2.49 0.54 -10.89
N TRP A 108 -2.71 -0.13 -9.77
CA TRP A 108 -2.54 -1.57 -9.62
C TRP A 108 -3.86 -2.20 -9.15
N ASN A 109 -4.03 -3.47 -9.47
CA ASN A 109 -5.11 -4.32 -8.99
C ASN A 109 -4.54 -5.69 -8.58
N TYR A 110 -5.09 -6.25 -7.52
CA TYR A 110 -4.68 -7.50 -6.91
C TYR A 110 -5.90 -8.41 -6.72
N THR A 111 -5.78 -9.65 -7.16
CA THR A 111 -6.84 -10.66 -7.06
C THR A 111 -6.37 -11.78 -6.14
N PRO A 112 -6.51 -11.62 -4.80
CA PRO A 112 -6.01 -12.62 -3.85
C PRO A 112 -6.71 -13.97 -4.04
N GLY A 113 -5.93 -15.04 -3.98
CA GLY A 113 -6.41 -16.40 -3.83
C GLY A 113 -6.74 -16.76 -2.38
N ASP A 114 -7.16 -18.00 -2.18
CA ASP A 114 -7.49 -18.51 -0.85
C ASP A 114 -6.23 -18.57 0.04
N GLY A 115 -6.28 -17.83 1.15
CA GLY A 115 -5.19 -17.78 2.12
C GLY A 115 -4.09 -16.75 1.80
N ASP A 116 -4.26 -15.99 0.74
CA ASP A 116 -3.32 -14.96 0.34
C ASP A 116 -3.41 -13.70 1.23
N PRO A 117 -2.27 -13.01 1.41
CA PRO A 117 -2.21 -11.75 2.17
C PRO A 117 -3.05 -10.63 1.54
N GLY A 118 -3.63 -9.76 2.36
CA GLY A 118 -4.16 -8.48 1.92
C GLY A 118 -3.08 -7.40 1.77
N VAL A 119 -3.21 -6.49 0.80
CA VAL A 119 -2.25 -5.37 0.62
C VAL A 119 -2.66 -4.19 1.52
N ARG A 120 -1.78 -3.76 2.43
CA ARG A 120 -1.99 -2.55 3.24
C ARG A 120 -1.18 -1.35 2.75
N PHE A 121 -0.02 -1.62 2.16
CA PHE A 121 0.88 -0.61 1.65
C PHE A 121 1.48 -1.04 0.33
N TRP A 122 1.84 -0.06 -0.48
CA TRP A 122 2.62 -0.29 -1.69
C TRP A 122 3.62 0.85 -1.89
N ALA A 123 4.74 0.57 -2.56
CA ALA A 123 5.79 1.54 -2.81
C ALA A 123 6.16 1.57 -4.29
N ALA A 124 6.27 2.77 -4.85
CA ALA A 124 6.79 3.00 -6.21
C ALA A 124 8.19 3.62 -6.15
N LYS A 125 9.18 2.88 -6.62
CA LYS A 125 10.58 3.32 -6.64
C LYS A 125 10.90 4.04 -7.95
N GLY A 126 11.61 5.17 -7.86
CA GLY A 126 12.19 5.83 -9.03
C GLY A 126 13.31 6.80 -8.65
N GLY A 127 14.37 6.84 -9.45
CA GLY A 127 15.55 7.68 -9.17
C GLY A 127 16.21 7.35 -7.82
N ASN A 128 16.43 8.35 -6.96
CA ASN A 128 17.03 8.17 -5.63
C ASN A 128 16.00 8.04 -4.49
N PHE A 129 14.71 8.06 -4.80
CA PHE A 129 13.65 8.08 -3.78
C PHE A 129 12.65 6.94 -4.05
N PHE A 130 11.71 6.74 -3.14
CA PHE A 130 10.46 6.05 -3.40
C PHE A 130 9.28 6.78 -2.75
N ASN A 131 8.09 6.57 -3.29
CA ASN A 131 6.85 6.97 -2.64
C ASN A 131 6.21 5.73 -2.02
N LEU A 132 5.93 5.77 -0.72
CA LEU A 132 5.11 4.79 -0.01
C LEU A 132 3.67 5.28 0.04
N PHE A 133 2.72 4.38 -0.19
CA PHE A 133 1.29 4.66 -0.25
C PHE A 133 0.50 3.73 0.67
N TRP A 134 -0.58 4.26 1.25
CA TRP A 134 -1.60 3.49 1.96
C TRP A 134 -2.91 4.28 2.03
N VAL A 135 -4.01 3.58 2.29
CA VAL A 135 -5.33 4.19 2.48
C VAL A 135 -5.70 4.14 3.96
N VAL A 136 -6.25 5.24 4.48
CA VAL A 136 -6.83 5.31 5.83
C VAL A 136 -8.31 5.68 5.76
N GLY A 137 -9.06 5.41 6.83
CA GLY A 137 -10.44 5.91 6.95
C GLY A 137 -10.49 7.44 6.93
N GLU A 138 -11.57 8.02 6.40
CA GLU A 138 -11.73 9.49 6.37
C GLU A 138 -11.73 10.11 7.77
N ASP A 139 -12.26 9.39 8.76
CA ASP A 139 -12.27 9.74 10.17
C ASP A 139 -10.92 9.56 10.87
N GLU A 140 -10.01 8.78 10.27
CA GLU A 140 -8.66 8.51 10.78
C GLU A 140 -7.59 9.35 10.06
N ALA A 141 -7.94 10.12 9.03
CA ALA A 141 -7.00 10.90 8.23
C ALA A 141 -6.15 11.86 9.08
N GLY A 142 -6.71 12.42 10.16
CA GLY A 142 -5.99 13.29 11.10
C GLY A 142 -4.90 12.59 11.93
N LEU A 143 -4.85 11.25 11.95
CA LEU A 143 -3.72 10.50 12.53
C LEU A 143 -2.47 10.60 11.65
N CYS A 144 -2.65 10.95 10.37
CA CYS A 144 -1.63 11.01 9.34
C CYS A 144 -1.27 12.45 8.94
N ASP A 145 -1.21 13.35 9.92
CA ASP A 145 -0.77 14.73 9.69
C ASP A 145 0.76 14.79 9.57
N GLY A 146 1.28 15.19 8.41
CA GLY A 146 2.71 15.34 8.19
C GLY A 146 3.16 15.19 6.74
N SER A 147 4.46 14.94 6.55
CA SER A 147 5.03 14.70 5.23
C SER A 147 6.26 13.79 5.31
N GLY A 148 6.46 12.93 4.30
CA GLY A 148 7.61 12.04 4.23
C GLY A 148 7.69 11.10 5.43
N VAL A 149 8.89 10.95 6.01
CA VAL A 149 9.11 10.02 7.15
C VAL A 149 8.34 10.39 8.42
N SER A 150 7.89 11.64 8.58
CA SER A 150 7.09 12.03 9.76
C SER A 150 5.70 11.39 9.76
N LEU A 151 5.24 10.86 8.62
CA LEU A 151 3.98 10.12 8.51
C LEU A 151 4.09 8.69 9.02
N LEU A 152 5.31 8.17 9.23
CA LEU A 152 5.56 6.79 9.65
C LEU A 152 5.37 6.62 11.17
N THR A 153 4.38 7.29 11.74
CA THR A 153 3.99 7.12 13.15
C THR A 153 3.24 5.81 13.33
N LEU A 154 3.33 5.24 14.53
CA LEU A 154 2.62 3.99 14.83
C LEU A 154 1.10 4.12 14.63
N ASP A 155 0.52 5.26 15.00
CA ASP A 155 -0.93 5.48 14.89
C ASP A 155 -1.37 5.58 13.42
N CYS A 156 -0.67 6.37 12.60
CA CYS A 156 -0.98 6.49 11.17
C CYS A 156 -0.79 5.18 10.41
N LEU A 157 0.30 4.45 10.67
CA LEU A 157 0.56 3.16 10.02
C LEU A 157 -0.44 2.07 10.46
N ASN A 158 -0.98 2.14 11.68
CA ASN A 158 -2.01 1.19 12.12
C ASN A 158 -3.39 1.49 11.53
N ALA A 159 -3.70 2.74 11.18
CA ALA A 159 -4.93 3.11 10.49
C ALA A 159 -4.99 2.63 9.02
N ALA A 160 -3.88 2.12 8.47
CA ALA A 160 -3.84 1.64 7.09
C ALA A 160 -4.81 0.46 6.86
N GLN A 161 -5.76 0.67 5.95
CA GLN A 161 -6.74 -0.30 5.50
C GLN A 161 -6.11 -1.34 4.57
N VAL A 162 -6.74 -2.52 4.48
CA VAL A 162 -6.44 -3.52 3.46
C VAL A 162 -7.20 -3.18 2.20
N VAL A 163 -6.51 -3.07 1.06
CA VAL A 163 -7.07 -2.74 -0.25
C VAL A 163 -6.63 -3.75 -1.31
N THR A 164 -7.42 -3.90 -2.37
CA THR A 164 -7.12 -4.77 -3.52
C THR A 164 -6.76 -3.99 -4.78
N SER A 165 -6.77 -2.66 -4.70
CA SER A 165 -6.36 -1.78 -5.79
C SER A 165 -5.87 -0.45 -5.22
N GLY A 166 -5.02 0.25 -5.97
CA GLY A 166 -4.53 1.56 -5.57
C GLY A 166 -3.88 2.31 -6.72
N SER A 167 -3.77 3.63 -6.58
CA SER A 167 -2.98 4.47 -7.48
C SER A 167 -1.55 4.61 -6.97
N TRP A 168 -0.61 4.82 -7.88
CA TRP A 168 0.79 5.09 -7.55
C TRP A 168 1.36 6.13 -8.49
N ILE A 169 2.40 6.80 -8.02
CA ILE A 169 3.18 7.80 -8.76
C ILE A 169 4.64 7.70 -8.31
N THR A 170 5.58 7.79 -9.24
CA THR A 170 7.00 7.79 -8.89
C THR A 170 7.42 9.12 -8.26
N PRO A 171 8.55 9.17 -7.54
CA PRO A 171 9.05 10.41 -7.00
C PRO A 171 9.41 11.44 -8.09
N THR A 172 9.25 12.71 -7.76
CA THR A 172 9.72 13.82 -8.58
C THR A 172 11.24 13.96 -8.48
N ASN A 173 11.91 14.10 -9.62
CA ASN A 173 13.34 14.37 -9.66
C ASN A 173 13.61 15.83 -9.22
N PRO A 174 14.41 16.05 -8.16
CA PRO A 174 14.64 17.39 -7.62
C PRO A 174 15.41 18.32 -8.58
N ASN A 175 16.09 17.76 -9.59
CA ASN A 175 16.89 18.55 -10.52
C ASN A 175 16.07 19.17 -11.66
N ASN A 176 14.92 18.59 -12.01
CA ASN A 176 14.14 19.03 -13.17
C ASN A 176 12.62 19.09 -12.95
N GLY A 177 12.12 18.67 -11.78
CA GLY A 177 10.69 18.71 -11.46
C GLY A 177 9.83 17.69 -12.19
N ASN A 178 10.42 16.82 -13.02
CA ASN A 178 9.70 15.75 -13.71
C ASN A 178 9.65 14.49 -12.85
N LEU A 179 8.64 13.65 -13.08
CA LEU A 179 8.58 12.33 -12.47
C LEU A 179 9.74 11.44 -12.95
N THR A 180 10.19 10.56 -12.07
CA THR A 180 11.19 9.55 -12.40
C THR A 180 10.57 8.37 -13.13
N GLY A 181 11.36 7.57 -13.85
CA GLY A 181 10.90 6.28 -14.36
C GLY A 181 10.68 5.31 -13.19
N LEU A 182 9.65 4.46 -13.29
CA LEU A 182 9.42 3.39 -12.34
C LEU A 182 10.52 2.35 -12.48
N SER A 183 11.24 2.10 -11.39
CA SER A 183 12.23 1.01 -11.29
C SER A 183 11.56 -0.27 -10.83
N HIS A 184 10.75 -0.19 -9.78
CA HIS A 184 10.00 -1.32 -9.26
C HIS A 184 8.79 -0.88 -8.43
N LEU A 185 7.82 -1.79 -8.29
CA LEU A 185 6.64 -1.64 -7.45
C LEU A 185 6.63 -2.74 -6.38
N THR A 186 6.55 -2.36 -5.11
CA THR A 186 6.61 -3.29 -3.97
C THR A 186 5.31 -3.27 -3.18
N PHE A 187 4.84 -4.43 -2.72
CA PHE A 187 3.58 -4.59 -1.97
C PHE A 187 3.83 -5.19 -0.59
N TYR A 188 3.09 -4.74 0.43
CA TYR A 188 3.27 -5.15 1.82
C TYR A 188 1.95 -5.57 2.50
N ASN A 189 2.04 -6.55 3.42
CA ASN A 189 0.90 -7.29 3.97
C ASN A 189 0.17 -6.66 5.17
N GLU A 190 -1.03 -7.16 5.43
CA GLU A 190 -1.61 -7.27 6.77
C GLU A 190 -0.73 -8.04 7.76
N LYS A 191 0.01 -7.30 8.57
CA LYS A 191 0.18 -7.69 9.96
C LYS A 191 -0.14 -6.46 10.78
N ALA A 192 -1.14 -6.53 11.64
CA ALA A 192 -1.34 -5.45 12.60
C ALA A 192 -0.11 -5.43 13.53
N ALA A 193 0.40 -4.25 13.86
CA ALA A 193 1.39 -4.14 14.92
C ALA A 193 0.75 -4.73 16.17
N THR A 194 1.24 -5.87 16.65
CA THR A 194 0.86 -6.31 17.99
C THR A 194 1.52 -5.32 18.93
N LYS A 195 0.77 -4.30 19.37
CA LYS A 195 1.16 -3.49 20.52
C LYS A 195 1.30 -4.50 21.65
N VAL A 196 2.52 -4.95 21.91
CA VAL A 196 2.81 -5.85 23.01
C VAL A 196 2.25 -5.12 24.23
N PRO A 197 1.21 -5.64 24.90
CA PRO A 197 0.69 -4.97 26.07
C PRO A 197 1.87 -4.77 26.99
N GLU A 198 2.19 -3.52 27.34
CA GLU A 198 3.21 -3.23 28.33
C GLU A 198 2.94 -4.19 29.48
N PRO A 199 3.91 -5.08 29.81
CA PRO A 199 3.58 -6.20 30.65
C PRO A 199 3.02 -5.63 31.94
N ALA A 200 1.90 -6.19 32.39
CA ALA A 200 1.26 -5.83 33.65
C ALA A 200 2.24 -5.85 34.84
N THR A 201 3.47 -6.35 34.64
CA THR A 201 4.64 -6.20 35.50
C THR A 201 4.96 -4.76 35.87
N LEU A 202 4.77 -3.73 35.03
CA LEU A 202 4.98 -2.33 35.47
C LEU A 202 3.91 -1.91 36.49
N GLY A 203 2.65 -2.25 36.23
CA GLY A 203 1.56 -2.07 37.19
C GLY A 203 1.75 -2.88 38.48
N MET A 204 2.20 -4.14 38.35
CA MET A 204 2.45 -5.05 39.48
C MET A 204 3.71 -4.68 40.27
N LEU A 205 4.73 -4.11 39.62
CA LEU A 205 5.91 -3.55 40.27
C LEU A 205 5.52 -2.30 41.07
N GLY A 206 4.71 -1.41 40.49
CA GLY A 206 4.17 -0.24 41.18
C GLY A 206 3.30 -0.63 42.38
N LEU A 207 2.39 -1.57 42.22
CA LEU A 207 1.55 -2.10 43.29
C LEU A 207 2.35 -2.85 44.37
N GLY A 208 3.38 -3.60 43.96
CA GLY A 208 4.29 -4.32 44.86
C GLY A 208 5.10 -3.36 45.74
N LEU A 209 5.63 -2.29 45.16
CA LEU A 209 6.35 -1.24 45.90
C LEU A 209 5.44 -0.46 46.87
N LEU A 210 4.21 -0.15 46.45
CA LEU A 210 3.19 0.45 47.32
C LEU A 210 2.82 -0.47 48.50
N GLY A 211 2.63 -1.76 48.25
CA GLY A 211 2.39 -2.76 49.29
C GLY A 211 3.54 -2.86 50.29
N LEU A 212 4.78 -2.82 49.81
CA LEU A 212 5.98 -2.86 50.66
C LEU A 212 6.15 -1.58 51.49
N ALA A 213 5.87 -0.41 50.91
CA ALA A 213 5.88 0.87 51.63
C ALA A 213 4.81 0.90 52.74
N ALA A 214 3.62 0.38 52.49
CA ALA A 214 2.56 0.27 53.51
C ALA A 214 2.95 -0.70 54.65
N ALA A 215 3.58 -1.84 54.31
CA ALA A 215 4.02 -2.83 55.29
C ALA A 215 5.16 -2.30 56.19
N THR A 216 6.11 -1.56 55.62
CA THR A 216 7.23 -0.95 56.37
C THR A 216 6.75 0.18 57.29
N ARG A 217 5.75 0.96 56.89
CA ARG A 217 5.13 1.99 57.74
C ARG A 217 4.47 1.42 58.99
N ARG A 218 3.78 0.28 58.87
CA ARG A 218 3.14 -0.40 60.03
C ARG A 218 4.15 -0.96 61.03
N ARG A 219 5.36 -1.35 60.59
CA ARG A 219 6.41 -1.86 61.49
C ARG A 219 7.08 -0.76 62.32
N ARG A 220 7.02 0.50 61.90
CA ARG A 220 7.59 1.65 62.62
C ARG A 220 6.64 2.30 63.63
N SER A 221 5.36 1.92 63.65
CA SER A 221 4.37 2.48 64.59
C SER A 221 4.09 1.57 65.80
N LYS A 222 4.92 0.56 66.03
CA LYS A 222 5.02 -0.21 67.28
C LYS A 222 6.39 0.07 67.88
#